data_AF-A0A1Q9D3I4-F1
#
_entry.id   AF-A0A1Q9D3I4-F1
#
_cell.length_a   1.000
_cell.length_b   1.000
_cell.length_c   1.000
_cell.angle_alpha   90.00
_cell.angle_beta   90.00
_cell.angle_gamma   90.00
#
_symmetry.space_group_name_H-M   'P 1'
#
loop_
_entity.id
_entity.type
_entity.pdbx_description
1 polymer ?
#
loop_
_entity_poly.entity_id
_entity_poly.type
_entity_poly.pdbx_seq_one_letter_code
_entity_poly.pdbx_strand_id
1 'polypeptide(L)'
;MAKLLITIFVSDPLSLHRLVLFGFTPIWHGATDDQATPVVGVATGPFLSEPVIYDNCVANIVAAGKERTDEKTISFPFSPTGDDKKKIGEMLAQARGYKGNKKYYVSSIEQIDDEMEKVFHFSQFGSKKWTDKRFENTFNHLLHQVDPRFKTKAKIKLEPMGRKPDGSVKPPRLLIADGDHGQIMSLLVIAIFGRLLFKKYHTRSIKGRSRRKAPQDVVDCLRPSKKQVGSTLSGPKAPMVEGDGSAWDSCCSKELRDMVENPVLRHISTHLLEYYMVPPQWEKEHSQMNTVDRYNLDFKDKLMTYFIQLKAIRQSGHRGTSSLNWWVNLVMWCCSISSNPWVLLFERQDSCKGIDGKNLWIRIVLDGDDSLARICRAFGDVAEDERTMYFLHFWKRMGFDMKIRRCGVSPDQKPYAEFVGTHFLLDEQLDLEGTYVPDPRQNAAAAALARAVDYAGILPLLSLKYVQYANQCYASNFNNDDLSYLASGEIGTSSHAVIETVQRMNCGVDILTSERAKSAEEANKPPTTLLRGRPENNEYDILWRMHGTSVDAYEALLNYPFQYRNFIPCDQYATVIHGLTLR
;
A
#
# COMPACT_ATOMS: atom_id res chain seq x y z
N MET A 1 28.42 -21.31 31.00
CA MET A 1 29.66 -20.51 31.12
C MET A 1 30.65 -20.96 30.06
N ALA A 2 31.01 -20.02 29.19
CA ALA A 2 32.15 -19.91 28.26
C ALA A 2 32.83 -21.14 27.60
N LYS A 3 32.92 -20.98 26.26
CA LYS A 3 33.99 -21.34 25.30
C LYS A 3 33.60 -22.41 24.27
N LEU A 4 33.48 -21.98 23.01
CA LEU A 4 33.85 -22.82 21.88
C LEU A 4 34.81 -22.04 20.98
N LEU A 5 36.06 -22.52 21.01
CA LEU A 5 37.12 -22.30 20.03
C LEU A 5 36.62 -22.66 18.62
N ILE A 6 36.99 -21.87 17.62
CA ILE A 6 37.16 -22.40 16.26
C ILE A 6 38.62 -22.17 15.88
N THR A 7 39.38 -23.26 15.94
CA THR A 7 40.73 -23.39 15.40
C THR A 7 40.63 -23.65 13.90
N ILE A 8 41.38 -22.89 13.11
CA ILE A 8 41.53 -23.04 11.67
C ILE A 8 42.57 -24.14 11.41
N PHE A 9 42.21 -25.16 10.63
CA PHE A 9 43.17 -26.04 9.96
C PHE A 9 43.14 -25.76 8.47
N VAL A 10 44.31 -25.46 7.91
CA VAL A 10 44.59 -25.42 6.48
C VAL A 10 45.29 -26.73 6.12
N SER A 11 44.79 -27.43 5.09
CA SER A 11 45.53 -28.47 4.37
C SER A 11 45.00 -28.57 2.92
N ASP A 12 45.65 -27.79 2.06
CA ASP A 12 46.10 -27.96 0.66
C ASP A 12 45.72 -29.22 -0.19
N PRO A 13 46.12 -29.32 -1.48
CA PRO A 13 45.79 -28.55 -2.69
C PRO A 13 45.02 -29.42 -3.72
N LEU A 14 44.31 -28.78 -4.66
CA LEU A 14 43.77 -29.28 -5.95
C LEU A 14 42.26 -29.03 -6.09
N SER A 15 41.91 -27.86 -6.60
CA SER A 15 40.69 -27.64 -7.38
C SER A 15 40.85 -26.33 -8.15
N LEU A 16 41.13 -26.44 -9.44
CA LEU A 16 40.15 -26.24 -10.51
C LEU A 16 39.38 -24.92 -10.39
N HIS A 17 39.74 -24.01 -11.31
CA HIS A 17 39.03 -22.80 -11.68
C HIS A 17 37.50 -22.90 -11.55
N ARG A 18 36.91 -22.08 -10.66
CA ARG A 18 35.67 -21.35 -10.94
C ARG A 18 35.73 -19.98 -10.30
N LEU A 19 36.24 -19.03 -11.09
CA LEU A 19 36.05 -17.61 -10.89
C LEU A 19 34.56 -17.32 -11.15
N VAL A 20 33.75 -17.09 -10.11
CA VAL A 20 32.40 -16.52 -10.28
C VAL A 20 32.53 -15.02 -10.05
N LEU A 21 32.65 -14.29 -11.16
CA LEU A 21 32.52 -12.85 -11.21
C LEU A 21 31.08 -12.47 -10.84
N PHE A 22 30.84 -11.94 -9.64
CA PHE A 22 29.61 -11.18 -9.35
C PHE A 22 29.81 -9.74 -9.83
N GLY A 23 29.76 -9.56 -11.15
CA GLY A 23 29.47 -8.26 -11.74
C GLY A 23 27.98 -7.99 -11.61
N PHE A 24 27.58 -7.01 -10.81
CA PHE A 24 26.19 -6.53 -10.79
C PHE A 24 25.99 -5.53 -11.93
N THR A 25 25.65 -6.05 -13.10
CA THR A 25 24.99 -5.24 -14.12
C THR A 25 23.54 -5.07 -13.68
N PRO A 26 22.96 -3.85 -13.62
CA PRO A 26 21.52 -3.71 -13.43
C PRO A 26 20.81 -4.59 -14.48
N ILE A 27 19.93 -5.49 -14.02
CA ILE A 27 19.12 -6.29 -14.93
C ILE A 27 17.99 -5.36 -15.37
N TRP A 28 18.15 -4.82 -16.57
CA TRP A 28 17.11 -4.09 -17.25
C TRP A 28 16.05 -5.10 -17.66
N HIS A 29 14.92 -5.10 -16.96
CA HIS A 29 13.78 -5.86 -17.41
C HIS A 29 13.22 -5.15 -18.65
N GLY A 30 13.39 -5.79 -19.81
CA GLY A 30 13.05 -5.21 -21.11
C GLY A 30 14.15 -5.19 -22.16
N ALA A 31 15.33 -5.80 -21.99
CA ALA A 31 16.22 -6.08 -23.15
C ALA A 31 17.35 -7.08 -22.83
N THR A 32 17.39 -8.19 -23.56
CA THR A 32 18.62 -8.76 -24.17
C THR A 32 18.17 -9.62 -25.35
N ASP A 33 18.21 -9.06 -26.56
CA ASP A 33 18.39 -9.73 -27.87
C ASP A 33 17.68 -8.91 -28.96
N ASP A 34 18.46 -8.10 -29.67
CA ASP A 34 18.27 -7.53 -31.02
C ASP A 34 16.94 -6.83 -31.40
N GLN A 35 15.96 -6.72 -30.48
CA GLN A 35 14.68 -6.04 -30.71
C GLN A 35 14.41 -5.04 -29.58
N ALA A 36 14.26 -3.78 -29.97
CA ALA A 36 14.13 -2.56 -29.17
C ALA A 36 12.91 -2.56 -28.20
N THR A 37 12.94 -3.41 -27.18
CA THR A 37 11.92 -3.40 -26.13
C THR A 37 12.28 -2.29 -25.11
N PRO A 38 11.33 -1.41 -24.71
CA PRO A 38 11.61 -0.33 -23.77
C PRO A 38 11.89 -0.90 -22.38
N VAL A 39 12.78 -0.26 -21.63
CA VAL A 39 13.00 -0.56 -20.21
C VAL A 39 11.70 -0.32 -19.44
N VAL A 40 11.17 -1.37 -18.80
CA VAL A 40 9.90 -1.30 -18.05
C VAL A 40 10.10 -1.22 -16.54
N GLY A 41 11.31 -1.50 -16.08
CA GLY A 41 11.73 -1.43 -14.69
C GLY A 41 13.22 -1.72 -14.56
N VAL A 42 13.82 -1.26 -13.45
CA VAL A 42 15.22 -1.52 -13.12
C VAL A 42 15.26 -2.36 -11.86
N ALA A 43 15.79 -3.57 -11.97
CA ALA A 43 16.12 -4.40 -10.82
C ALA A 43 17.52 -4.00 -10.31
N THR A 44 17.57 -3.32 -9.17
CA THR A 44 18.81 -2.81 -8.56
C THR A 44 19.33 -3.70 -7.42
N GLY A 45 18.77 -4.89 -7.21
CA GLY A 45 19.20 -5.84 -6.16
C GLY A 45 18.66 -7.27 -6.33
N PRO A 46 19.10 -8.21 -5.46
CA PRO A 46 18.62 -9.59 -5.46
C PRO A 46 17.17 -9.67 -4.98
N PHE A 47 16.36 -10.46 -5.68
CA PHE A 47 14.98 -10.72 -5.32
C PHE A 47 14.85 -12.16 -4.79
N LEU A 48 13.96 -12.38 -3.81
CA LEU A 48 13.60 -13.75 -3.36
C LEU A 48 12.97 -14.57 -4.49
N SER A 49 12.32 -13.88 -5.41
CA SER A 49 11.76 -14.43 -6.64
C SER A 49 11.90 -13.38 -7.72
N GLU A 50 12.26 -13.78 -8.94
CA GLU A 50 12.35 -12.87 -10.08
C GLU A 50 11.06 -12.03 -10.21
N PRO A 51 11.15 -10.70 -10.15
CA PRO A 51 9.99 -9.82 -10.19
C PRO A 51 9.43 -9.80 -11.61
N VAL A 52 8.10 -9.80 -11.74
CA VAL A 52 7.49 -9.56 -13.05
C VAL A 52 6.91 -8.17 -13.07
N ILE A 53 7.52 -7.30 -13.87
CA ILE A 53 7.08 -5.92 -14.09
C ILE A 53 6.55 -5.85 -15.52
N TYR A 54 5.33 -5.34 -15.67
CA TYR A 54 4.69 -5.23 -16.97
C TYR A 54 4.94 -3.86 -17.57
N ASP A 55 5.26 -3.83 -18.87
CA ASP A 55 5.29 -2.58 -19.64
C ASP A 55 3.92 -1.89 -19.65
N ASN A 56 3.94 -0.59 -19.80
CA ASN A 56 2.77 0.20 -20.14
C ASN A 56 2.52 0.18 -21.66
N CYS A 57 2.12 -0.97 -22.20
CA CYS A 57 1.78 -1.18 -23.61
C CYS A 57 0.33 -1.67 -23.79
N VAL A 58 -0.22 -1.57 -25.00
CA VAL A 58 -1.62 -1.95 -25.30
C VAL A 58 -1.93 -3.39 -24.92
N ALA A 59 -1.02 -4.33 -25.24
CA ALA A 59 -1.20 -5.75 -24.93
C ALA A 59 -1.41 -5.98 -23.42
N ASN A 60 -0.60 -5.31 -22.59
CA ASN A 60 -0.73 -5.42 -21.14
C ASN A 60 -2.00 -4.72 -20.61
N ILE A 61 -2.45 -3.61 -21.23
CA ILE A 61 -3.72 -2.98 -20.86
C ILE A 61 -4.89 -3.92 -21.16
N VAL A 62 -4.89 -4.57 -22.34
CA VAL A 62 -5.92 -5.55 -22.73
C VAL A 62 -5.90 -6.76 -21.78
N ALA A 63 -4.71 -7.29 -21.45
CA ALA A 63 -4.56 -8.39 -20.50
C ALA A 63 -5.05 -8.00 -19.10
N ALA A 64 -4.72 -6.79 -18.62
CA ALA A 64 -5.22 -6.28 -17.35
C ALA A 64 -6.75 -6.14 -17.36
N GLY A 65 -7.33 -5.61 -18.44
CA GLY A 65 -8.78 -5.52 -18.60
C GLY A 65 -9.46 -6.89 -18.53
N LYS A 66 -8.99 -7.84 -19.35
CA LYS A 66 -9.57 -9.18 -19.40
C LYS A 66 -9.40 -9.95 -18.09
N GLU A 67 -8.17 -10.11 -17.61
CA GLU A 67 -7.86 -11.05 -16.52
C GLU A 67 -8.09 -10.47 -15.12
N ARG A 68 -7.96 -9.15 -14.94
CA ARG A 68 -8.23 -8.51 -13.63
C ARG A 68 -9.64 -8.00 -13.49
N THR A 69 -10.30 -7.61 -14.59
CA THR A 69 -11.62 -6.98 -14.52
C THR A 69 -12.72 -7.94 -14.98
N ASP A 70 -12.68 -8.39 -16.23
CA ASP A 70 -13.78 -9.19 -16.79
C ASP A 70 -13.87 -10.56 -16.12
N GLU A 71 -12.77 -11.31 -16.03
CA GLU A 71 -12.73 -12.62 -15.39
C GLU A 71 -13.10 -12.56 -13.90
N LYS A 72 -12.70 -11.50 -13.20
CA LYS A 72 -13.08 -11.29 -11.79
C LYS A 72 -14.57 -11.00 -11.63
N THR A 73 -15.13 -10.16 -12.50
CA THR A 73 -16.57 -9.86 -12.48
C THR A 73 -17.40 -11.11 -12.81
N ILE A 74 -16.90 -11.97 -13.69
CA ILE A 74 -17.54 -13.27 -14.01
C ILE A 74 -17.44 -14.23 -12.82
N SER A 75 -16.28 -14.28 -12.16
CA SER A 75 -16.05 -15.18 -11.02
C SER A 75 -16.85 -14.78 -9.77
N PHE A 76 -17.11 -13.48 -9.62
CA PHE A 76 -17.82 -12.90 -8.48
C PHE A 76 -18.92 -11.96 -9.00
N PRO A 77 -20.04 -12.52 -9.49
CA PRO A 77 -21.12 -11.71 -10.04
C PRO A 77 -21.88 -10.98 -8.93
N PHE A 78 -22.15 -9.69 -9.15
CA PHE A 78 -23.03 -8.91 -8.29
C PHE A 78 -24.47 -9.44 -8.37
N SER A 79 -24.92 -10.04 -7.27
CA SER A 79 -26.17 -10.79 -7.15
C SER A 79 -26.81 -10.64 -5.75
N PRO A 80 -27.08 -9.40 -5.30
CA PRO A 80 -27.68 -9.15 -3.99
C PRO A 80 -29.11 -9.71 -3.90
N THR A 81 -29.46 -10.27 -2.75
CA THR A 81 -30.84 -10.66 -2.43
C THR A 81 -31.72 -9.44 -2.13
N GLY A 82 -33.04 -9.63 -2.08
CA GLY A 82 -33.96 -8.58 -1.63
C GLY A 82 -33.65 -8.07 -0.22
N ASP A 83 -33.29 -8.99 0.69
CA ASP A 83 -32.92 -8.65 2.06
C ASP A 83 -31.62 -7.87 2.13
N ASP A 84 -30.62 -8.22 1.30
CA ASP A 84 -29.37 -7.46 1.23
C ASP A 84 -29.65 -6.01 0.80
N LYS A 85 -30.46 -5.81 -0.26
CA LYS A 85 -30.84 -4.48 -0.76
C LYS A 85 -31.59 -3.67 0.30
N LYS A 86 -32.55 -4.30 0.99
CA LYS A 86 -33.32 -3.66 2.06
C LYS A 86 -32.40 -3.22 3.20
N LYS A 87 -31.53 -4.13 3.66
CA LYS A 87 -30.59 -3.89 4.77
C LYS A 87 -29.62 -2.74 4.46
N ILE A 88 -29.01 -2.74 3.26
CA ILE A 88 -28.13 -1.66 2.82
C ILE A 88 -28.91 -0.36 2.67
N GLY A 89 -30.08 -0.39 2.03
CA GLY A 89 -30.94 0.78 1.86
C GLY A 89 -31.34 1.43 3.18
N GLU A 90 -31.67 0.64 4.20
CA GLU A 90 -31.97 1.12 5.56
C GLU A 90 -30.74 1.78 6.21
N MET A 91 -29.56 1.18 6.07
CA MET A 91 -28.30 1.77 6.56
C MET A 91 -27.99 3.10 5.88
N LEU A 92 -28.16 3.21 4.55
CA LEU A 92 -27.92 4.45 3.82
C LEU A 92 -28.95 5.53 4.10
N ALA A 93 -30.22 5.17 4.36
CA ALA A 93 -31.24 6.12 4.77
C ALA A 93 -30.90 6.75 6.14
N GLN A 94 -30.36 5.95 7.07
CA GLN A 94 -29.88 6.43 8.37
C GLN A 94 -28.63 7.31 8.21
N ALA A 95 -27.66 6.89 7.39
CA ALA A 95 -26.44 7.65 7.15
C ALA A 95 -26.71 9.04 6.54
N ARG A 96 -27.70 9.16 5.65
CA ARG A 96 -28.13 10.43 5.03
C ARG A 96 -29.08 11.28 5.89
N GLY A 97 -29.45 10.81 7.07
CA GLY A 97 -30.35 11.54 7.97
C GLY A 97 -31.83 11.51 7.60
N TYR A 98 -32.25 10.65 6.66
CA TYR A 98 -33.67 10.51 6.29
C TYR A 98 -34.49 9.75 7.32
N LYS A 99 -33.83 8.94 8.17
CA LYS A 99 -34.48 8.11 9.19
C LYS A 99 -33.60 7.99 10.43
N GLY A 100 -34.26 7.76 11.56
CA GLY A 100 -33.68 7.31 12.82
C GLY A 100 -33.00 8.40 13.65
N ASN A 101 -31.99 8.01 14.42
CA ASN A 101 -31.39 8.89 15.43
C ASN A 101 -30.20 9.65 14.84
N LYS A 102 -30.09 10.97 15.12
CA LYS A 102 -29.00 11.84 14.67
C LYS A 102 -27.60 11.27 14.91
N LYS A 103 -27.39 10.44 15.94
CA LYS A 103 -26.10 9.78 16.19
C LYS A 103 -25.63 8.85 15.05
N TYR A 104 -26.55 8.37 14.21
CA TYR A 104 -26.25 7.53 13.04
C TYR A 104 -25.93 8.35 11.78
N TYR A 105 -26.21 9.65 11.76
CA TYR A 105 -26.08 10.48 10.57
C TYR A 105 -24.61 10.73 10.24
N VAL A 106 -24.22 10.48 8.99
CA VAL A 106 -22.88 10.69 8.45
C VAL A 106 -22.85 11.90 7.53
N SER A 107 -23.89 12.05 6.72
CA SER A 107 -24.02 13.08 5.70
C SER A 107 -25.46 13.60 5.67
N SER A 108 -26.03 13.99 6.81
CA SER A 108 -27.31 14.71 6.80
C SER A 108 -27.12 16.12 6.24
N ILE A 109 -28.20 16.76 5.81
CA ILE A 109 -28.18 18.13 5.29
C ILE A 109 -27.48 19.08 6.26
N GLU A 110 -27.80 19.02 7.55
CA GLU A 110 -27.19 19.90 8.56
C GLU A 110 -25.68 19.66 8.68
N GLN A 111 -25.22 18.42 8.54
CA GLN A 111 -23.78 18.12 8.56
C GLN A 111 -23.10 18.61 7.27
N ILE A 112 -23.78 18.54 6.13
CA ILE A 112 -23.27 19.05 4.86
C ILE A 112 -23.13 20.57 4.95
N ASP A 113 -24.15 21.28 5.45
CA ASP A 113 -24.12 22.74 5.70
C ASP A 113 -22.95 23.12 6.63
N ASP A 114 -22.80 22.43 7.77
CA ASP A 114 -21.69 22.64 8.72
C ASP A 114 -20.30 22.52 8.07
N GLU A 115 -20.13 21.64 7.09
CA GLU A 115 -18.86 21.47 6.37
C GLU A 115 -18.71 22.46 5.21
N MET A 116 -19.83 22.86 4.58
CA MET A 116 -19.87 23.92 3.56
C MET A 116 -19.42 25.27 4.12
N GLU A 117 -19.85 25.64 5.33
CA GLU A 117 -19.45 26.89 5.98
C GLU A 117 -17.93 27.00 6.22
N LYS A 118 -17.22 25.87 6.26
CA LYS A 118 -15.76 25.80 6.42
C LYS A 118 -15.01 25.85 5.09
N VAL A 119 -15.73 25.96 3.97
CA VAL A 119 -15.15 26.00 2.64
C VAL A 119 -14.82 27.44 2.26
N PHE A 120 -13.60 27.89 2.58
CA PHE A 120 -13.12 29.22 2.20
C PHE A 120 -12.57 29.28 0.76
N HIS A 121 -11.75 28.32 0.35
CA HIS A 121 -11.14 28.28 -0.99
C HIS A 121 -11.13 26.87 -1.58
N PHE A 122 -11.34 26.73 -2.89
CA PHE A 122 -11.36 25.42 -3.57
C PHE A 122 -9.98 24.74 -3.62
N SER A 123 -8.92 25.53 -3.72
CA SER A 123 -7.53 25.04 -3.77
C SER A 123 -7.13 24.29 -2.51
N GLN A 124 -7.75 24.57 -1.35
CA GLN A 124 -7.51 23.86 -0.10
C GLN A 124 -7.81 22.36 -0.20
N PHE A 125 -8.68 21.98 -1.15
CA PHE A 125 -9.03 20.59 -1.41
C PHE A 125 -8.15 19.94 -2.47
N GLY A 126 -7.24 20.69 -3.09
CA GLY A 126 -6.32 20.19 -4.09
C GLY A 126 -5.54 18.97 -3.59
N SER A 127 -5.14 18.11 -4.53
CA SER A 127 -4.17 17.07 -4.20
C SER A 127 -2.84 17.71 -3.83
N LYS A 128 -2.18 17.25 -2.77
CA LYS A 128 -0.80 17.68 -2.43
C LYS A 128 0.21 17.44 -3.56
N LYS A 129 -0.15 16.62 -4.56
CA LYS A 129 0.66 16.37 -5.77
C LYS A 129 0.52 17.45 -6.84
N TRP A 130 -0.41 18.39 -6.68
CA TRP A 130 -0.61 19.48 -7.61
C TRP A 130 0.09 20.73 -7.10
N THR A 131 0.73 21.44 -8.03
CA THR A 131 1.12 22.82 -7.79
C THR A 131 -0.12 23.70 -7.88
N ASP A 132 -0.14 24.83 -7.16
CA ASP A 132 -1.24 25.79 -7.23
C ASP A 132 -1.48 26.25 -8.68
N LYS A 133 -0.40 26.48 -9.44
CA LYS A 133 -0.47 26.81 -10.87
C LYS A 133 -1.15 25.72 -11.71
N ARG A 134 -0.88 24.44 -11.47
CA ARG A 134 -1.54 23.33 -12.19
C ARG A 134 -3.03 23.29 -11.84
N PHE A 135 -3.36 23.49 -10.57
CA PHE A 135 -4.75 23.56 -10.11
C PHE A 135 -5.48 24.71 -10.80
N GLU A 136 -4.98 25.94 -10.69
CA GLU A 136 -5.58 27.15 -11.25
C GLU A 136 -5.75 27.05 -12.76
N ASN A 137 -4.71 26.62 -13.48
CA ASN A 137 -4.77 26.46 -14.94
C ASN A 137 -5.87 25.47 -15.34
N THR A 138 -5.96 24.33 -14.67
CA THR A 138 -6.98 23.32 -14.98
C THR A 138 -8.38 23.81 -14.60
N PHE A 139 -8.51 24.45 -13.44
CA PHE A 139 -9.78 24.97 -12.93
C PHE A 139 -10.33 26.06 -13.86
N ASN A 140 -9.51 27.06 -14.19
CA ASN A 140 -9.87 28.12 -15.12
C ASN A 140 -10.16 27.54 -16.51
N HIS A 141 -9.39 26.57 -16.97
CA HIS A 141 -9.68 25.92 -18.26
C HIS A 141 -11.06 25.27 -18.29
N LEU A 142 -11.46 24.55 -17.23
CA LEU A 142 -12.80 23.96 -17.12
C LEU A 142 -13.91 25.00 -17.02
N LEU A 143 -13.67 26.14 -16.36
CA LEU A 143 -14.65 27.23 -16.29
C LEU A 143 -14.91 27.89 -17.66
N HIS A 144 -13.91 27.91 -18.55
CA HIS A 144 -14.07 28.41 -19.91
C HIS A 144 -14.72 27.39 -20.86
N GLN A 145 -14.95 26.15 -20.44
CA GLN A 145 -15.60 25.14 -21.27
C GLN A 145 -17.12 25.21 -21.15
N VAL A 146 -17.79 25.28 -22.30
CA VAL A 146 -19.27 25.23 -22.39
C VAL A 146 -19.79 23.85 -22.00
N ASP A 147 -19.10 22.80 -22.43
CA ASP A 147 -19.48 21.39 -22.23
C ASP A 147 -18.25 20.57 -21.80
N PRO A 148 -17.82 20.71 -20.54
CA PRO A 148 -16.67 20.00 -20.03
C PRO A 148 -16.94 18.50 -20.03
N ARG A 149 -15.93 17.68 -20.39
CA ARG A 149 -16.08 16.23 -20.49
C ARG A 149 -15.10 15.49 -19.59
N PHE A 150 -15.59 14.44 -18.98
CA PHE A 150 -14.80 13.57 -18.13
C PHE A 150 -13.95 12.61 -19.00
N LYS A 151 -12.63 12.74 -18.95
CA LYS A 151 -11.69 11.93 -19.76
C LYS A 151 -10.96 10.94 -18.89
N THR A 152 -11.21 9.65 -19.12
CA THR A 152 -10.55 8.58 -18.38
C THR A 152 -9.36 8.04 -19.17
N LYS A 153 -8.26 7.80 -18.47
CA LYS A 153 -7.01 7.29 -19.06
C LYS A 153 -6.65 5.94 -18.46
N ALA A 154 -6.20 5.02 -19.31
CA ALA A 154 -5.64 3.75 -18.88
C ALA A 154 -4.11 3.85 -18.74
N LYS A 155 -3.55 3.18 -17.74
CA LYS A 155 -2.12 2.96 -17.59
C LYS A 155 -1.86 1.64 -16.86
N ILE A 156 -0.77 0.96 -17.13
CA ILE A 156 -0.28 -0.12 -16.27
C ILE A 156 0.44 0.48 -15.06
N LYS A 157 0.08 0.00 -13.86
CA LYS A 157 0.80 0.33 -12.64
C LYS A 157 2.17 -0.33 -12.70
N LEU A 158 3.22 0.48 -12.65
CA LEU A 158 4.60 0.01 -12.61
C LEU A 158 4.92 -0.48 -11.19
N GLU A 159 4.59 -1.74 -10.91
CA GLU A 159 4.89 -2.42 -9.64
C GLU A 159 5.27 -3.88 -9.90
N PRO A 160 6.08 -4.50 -9.03
CA PRO A 160 6.39 -5.92 -9.15
C PRO A 160 5.14 -6.75 -8.87
N MET A 161 4.80 -7.61 -9.82
CA MET A 161 3.70 -8.55 -9.69
C MET A 161 4.20 -9.88 -9.11
N GLY A 162 3.51 -10.36 -8.07
CA GLY A 162 3.78 -11.68 -7.51
C GLY A 162 3.31 -12.81 -8.42
N ARG A 163 3.58 -14.05 -8.00
CA ARG A 163 3.03 -15.26 -8.64
C ARG A 163 1.75 -15.72 -7.95
N LYS A 164 0.90 -16.43 -8.68
CA LYS A 164 -0.26 -17.16 -8.17
C LYS A 164 0.22 -18.43 -7.45
N PRO A 165 -0.64 -19.10 -6.66
CA PRO A 165 -0.27 -20.34 -5.97
C PRO A 165 0.19 -21.47 -6.91
N ASP A 166 -0.28 -21.48 -8.16
CA ASP A 166 0.13 -22.42 -9.21
C ASP A 166 1.49 -22.07 -9.86
N GLY A 167 2.17 -21.02 -9.38
CA GLY A 167 3.45 -20.54 -9.92
C GLY A 167 3.33 -19.61 -11.13
N SER A 168 2.16 -19.46 -11.73
CA SER A 168 1.93 -18.54 -12.86
C SER A 168 2.02 -17.07 -12.40
N VAL A 169 2.32 -16.17 -13.33
CA VAL A 169 2.45 -14.74 -12.99
C VAL A 169 1.07 -14.12 -12.77
N LYS A 170 0.95 -13.24 -11.78
CA LYS A 170 -0.28 -12.44 -11.61
C LYS A 170 -0.39 -11.41 -12.74
N PRO A 171 -1.56 -11.23 -13.37
CA PRO A 171 -1.74 -10.31 -14.48
C PRO A 171 -1.49 -8.84 -14.08
N PRO A 172 -1.13 -7.97 -15.04
CA PRO A 172 -0.81 -6.57 -14.80
C PRO A 172 -1.94 -5.82 -14.09
N ARG A 173 -1.60 -4.83 -13.24
CA ARG A 173 -2.60 -4.00 -12.56
C ARG A 173 -2.92 -2.75 -13.39
N LEU A 174 -4.20 -2.58 -13.72
CA LEU A 174 -4.70 -1.41 -14.46
C LEU A 174 -4.89 -0.21 -13.52
N LEU A 175 -4.41 0.94 -13.96
CA LEU A 175 -4.76 2.25 -13.44
C LEU A 175 -5.78 2.90 -14.36
N ILE A 176 -6.91 3.30 -13.79
CA ILE A 176 -7.93 4.09 -14.48
C ILE A 176 -7.94 5.46 -13.82
N ALA A 177 -7.39 6.46 -14.52
CA ALA A 177 -7.22 7.80 -13.99
C ALA A 177 -8.17 8.80 -14.65
N ASP A 178 -8.77 9.66 -13.84
CA ASP A 178 -9.75 10.67 -14.25
C ASP A 178 -9.13 11.90 -14.94
N GLY A 179 -7.79 11.95 -14.95
CA GLY A 179 -7.04 13.13 -15.33
C GLY A 179 -7.33 14.33 -14.43
N ASP A 180 -6.76 15.48 -14.78
CA ASP A 180 -6.93 16.68 -13.95
C ASP A 180 -8.36 17.22 -14.00
N HIS A 181 -9.02 17.07 -15.15
CA HIS A 181 -10.39 17.55 -15.33
C HIS A 181 -11.38 16.81 -14.45
N GLY A 182 -11.35 15.47 -14.47
CA GLY A 182 -12.26 14.67 -13.63
C GLY A 182 -11.97 14.82 -12.13
N GLN A 183 -10.71 15.03 -11.76
CA GLN A 183 -10.31 15.35 -10.39
C GLN A 183 -10.90 16.68 -9.91
N ILE A 184 -10.97 17.72 -10.75
CA ILE A 184 -11.61 19.00 -10.41
C ILE A 184 -13.13 18.89 -10.38
N MET A 185 -13.74 18.25 -11.39
CA MET A 185 -15.20 18.13 -11.47
C MET A 185 -15.79 17.35 -10.29
N SER A 186 -15.06 16.35 -9.76
CA SER A 186 -15.46 15.59 -8.57
C SER A 186 -15.04 16.23 -7.23
N LEU A 187 -14.26 17.32 -7.27
CA LEU A 187 -13.46 17.77 -6.13
C LEU A 187 -14.30 18.09 -4.89
N LEU A 188 -15.28 18.99 -5.03
CA LEU A 188 -16.00 19.50 -3.87
C LEU A 188 -16.88 18.42 -3.23
N VAL A 189 -17.63 17.68 -4.04
CA VAL A 189 -18.50 16.58 -3.57
C VAL A 189 -17.67 15.56 -2.77
N ILE A 190 -16.53 15.13 -3.32
CA ILE A 190 -15.65 14.16 -2.67
C ILE A 190 -14.94 14.74 -1.45
N ALA A 191 -14.57 16.03 -1.48
CA ALA A 191 -13.94 16.69 -0.34
C ALA A 191 -14.90 16.78 0.86
N ILE A 192 -16.14 17.22 0.62
CA ILE A 192 -17.19 17.26 1.64
C ILE A 192 -17.46 15.84 2.17
N PHE A 193 -17.67 14.87 1.27
CA PHE A 193 -17.87 13.47 1.65
C PHE A 193 -16.73 12.94 2.53
N GLY A 194 -15.47 13.14 2.12
CA GLY A 194 -14.31 12.69 2.88
C GLY A 194 -14.18 13.37 4.24
N ARG A 195 -14.44 14.68 4.33
CA ARG A 195 -14.41 15.42 5.61
C ARG A 195 -15.49 14.90 6.56
N LEU A 196 -16.73 14.75 6.10
CA LEU A 196 -17.83 14.18 6.87
C LEU A 196 -17.49 12.79 7.41
N LEU A 197 -17.00 11.93 6.51
CA LEU A 197 -16.64 10.55 6.82
C LEU A 197 -15.55 10.48 7.89
N PHE A 198 -14.42 11.16 7.70
CA PHE A 198 -13.28 11.05 8.59
C PHE A 198 -13.37 11.94 9.83
N LYS A 199 -14.21 12.98 9.85
CA LYS A 199 -14.61 13.67 11.07
C LYS A 199 -15.40 12.73 11.99
N LYS A 200 -16.32 11.95 11.41
CA LYS A 200 -17.16 11.02 12.17
C LYS A 200 -16.45 9.72 12.56
N TYR A 201 -15.60 9.18 11.70
CA TYR A 201 -14.94 7.90 11.91
C TYR A 201 -13.43 8.07 12.11
N HIS A 202 -13.04 9.17 12.75
CA HIS A 202 -11.63 9.48 12.98
C HIS A 202 -10.92 8.36 13.74
N THR A 203 -11.58 7.65 14.66
CA THR A 203 -10.98 6.51 15.41
C THR A 203 -10.89 5.23 14.61
N ARG A 204 -11.76 5.03 13.61
CA ARG A 204 -11.85 3.82 12.77
C ARG A 204 -11.10 3.94 11.45
N SER A 205 -10.30 4.99 11.29
CA SER A 205 -9.49 5.24 10.11
C SER A 205 -8.11 5.75 10.50
N ILE A 206 -7.13 5.48 9.64
CA ILE A 206 -5.80 6.08 9.75
C ILE A 206 -5.64 7.33 8.89
N LYS A 207 -6.68 7.72 8.14
CA LYS A 207 -6.60 8.88 7.24
C LYS A 207 -6.32 10.16 8.01
N GLY A 208 -5.40 10.95 7.45
CA GLY A 208 -4.95 12.22 8.05
C GLY A 208 -3.98 12.07 9.22
N ARG A 209 -3.62 10.84 9.62
CA ARG A 209 -2.68 10.59 10.71
C ARG A 209 -1.25 10.42 10.19
N SER A 210 -0.27 10.73 11.03
CA SER A 210 1.12 10.41 10.73
C SER A 210 1.34 8.91 10.79
N ARG A 211 2.26 8.40 9.97
CA ARG A 211 2.61 6.96 9.96
C ARG A 211 3.13 6.45 11.29
N ARG A 212 3.73 7.32 12.12
CA ARG A 212 4.23 6.96 13.45
C ARG A 212 3.11 6.81 14.48
N LYS A 213 2.07 7.64 14.40
CA LYS A 213 0.95 7.64 15.35
C LYS A 213 -0.15 6.65 14.96
N ALA A 214 -0.39 6.48 13.66
CA ALA A 214 -1.47 5.65 13.16
C ALA A 214 -1.49 4.22 13.73
N PRO A 215 -0.37 3.49 13.84
CA PRO A 215 -0.38 2.14 14.42
C PRO A 215 -0.78 2.12 15.90
N GLN A 216 -0.29 3.06 16.71
CA GLN A 216 -0.70 3.14 18.11
C GLN A 216 -2.21 3.40 18.23
N ASP A 217 -2.74 4.31 17.42
CA ASP A 217 -4.18 4.58 17.42
C ASP A 217 -5.01 3.34 16.96
N VAL A 218 -4.45 2.48 16.10
CA VAL A 218 -5.07 1.18 15.73
C VAL A 218 -5.11 0.25 16.93
N VAL A 219 -4.01 0.14 17.68
CA VAL A 219 -3.94 -0.62 18.94
C VAL A 219 -4.99 -0.12 19.93
N ASP A 220 -5.01 1.19 20.17
CA ASP A 220 -5.92 1.83 21.13
C ASP A 220 -7.39 1.66 20.73
N CYS A 221 -7.68 1.70 19.42
CA CYS A 221 -9.01 1.44 18.90
C CYS A 221 -9.42 -0.02 19.13
N LEU A 222 -8.62 -0.99 18.68
CA LEU A 222 -9.02 -2.40 18.66
C LEU A 222 -8.91 -3.10 20.01
N ARG A 223 -8.12 -2.59 20.95
CA ARG A 223 -8.01 -3.16 22.30
C ARG A 223 -9.22 -2.71 23.17
N PRO A 224 -10.00 -3.65 23.73
CA PRO A 224 -11.15 -3.37 24.56
C PRO A 224 -10.68 -2.77 25.87
N SER A 225 -11.54 -1.94 26.45
CA SER A 225 -11.30 -1.43 27.80
C SER A 225 -11.41 -2.57 28.83
N LYS A 226 -10.73 -2.44 29.98
CA LYS A 226 -10.82 -3.39 31.11
C LYS A 226 -12.27 -3.74 31.52
N LYS A 227 -13.22 -2.82 31.33
CA LYS A 227 -14.66 -3.03 31.61
C LYS A 227 -15.33 -4.01 30.65
N GLN A 228 -14.84 -4.12 29.42
CA GLN A 228 -15.39 -5.01 28.39
C GLN A 228 -14.80 -6.42 28.49
N VAL A 229 -13.57 -6.54 29.02
CA VAL A 229 -12.85 -7.81 29.24
C VAL A 229 -13.67 -8.81 30.09
N GLY A 230 -14.40 -8.33 31.10
CA GLY A 230 -15.24 -9.18 31.96
C GLY A 230 -16.44 -9.84 31.25
N SER A 231 -16.89 -9.30 30.11
CA SER A 231 -17.98 -9.86 29.29
C SER A 231 -17.49 -10.77 28.16
N THR A 232 -16.18 -10.75 27.87
CA THR A 232 -15.53 -11.51 26.80
C THR A 232 -14.75 -12.71 27.30
N LEU A 233 -14.36 -12.74 28.59
CA LEU A 233 -13.52 -13.79 29.18
C LEU A 233 -14.19 -15.17 29.30
N SER A 234 -15.52 -15.27 29.28
CA SER A 234 -16.22 -16.56 29.33
C SER A 234 -16.49 -17.19 27.96
N GLY A 235 -15.96 -16.60 26.89
CA GLY A 235 -16.08 -17.10 25.51
C GLY A 235 -14.72 -17.44 24.89
N PRO A 236 -14.70 -18.19 23.77
CA PRO A 236 -13.47 -18.41 23.01
C PRO A 236 -12.79 -17.07 22.69
N LYS A 237 -11.44 -17.06 22.71
CA LYS A 237 -10.60 -15.90 22.39
C LYS A 237 -11.18 -15.17 21.17
N ALA A 238 -11.23 -13.84 21.20
CA ALA A 238 -11.78 -13.01 20.13
C ALA A 238 -10.63 -12.59 19.21
N PRO A 239 -10.22 -13.40 18.22
CA PRO A 239 -9.03 -13.14 17.42
C PRO A 239 -9.22 -11.87 16.60
N MET A 240 -8.09 -11.27 16.25
CA MET A 240 -8.02 -10.29 15.19
C MET A 240 -8.38 -10.95 13.84
N VAL A 241 -9.24 -10.28 13.09
CA VAL A 241 -9.67 -10.68 11.75
C VAL A 241 -9.21 -9.61 10.78
N GLU A 242 -8.33 -9.99 9.86
CA GLU A 242 -8.00 -9.16 8.72
C GLU A 242 -8.98 -9.45 7.59
N GLY A 243 -9.41 -8.41 6.89
CA GLY A 243 -10.11 -8.54 5.62
C GLY A 243 -9.29 -7.90 4.51
N ASP A 244 -9.01 -8.69 3.47
CA ASP A 244 -8.37 -8.27 2.22
C ASP A 244 -9.25 -8.68 1.04
N GLY A 245 -9.80 -7.70 0.32
CA GLY A 245 -10.59 -7.96 -0.88
C GLY A 245 -9.70 -8.18 -2.09
N SER A 246 -9.72 -9.38 -2.67
CA SER A 246 -8.89 -9.68 -3.83
C SER A 246 -9.27 -8.78 -5.02
N ALA A 247 -8.32 -7.93 -5.46
CA ALA A 247 -8.52 -7.00 -6.57
C ALA A 247 -9.73 -6.08 -6.35
N TRP A 248 -9.82 -5.50 -5.14
CA TRP A 248 -10.93 -4.65 -4.68
C TRP A 248 -11.53 -3.74 -5.74
N ASP A 249 -10.71 -2.89 -6.37
CA ASP A 249 -11.20 -1.92 -7.35
C ASP A 249 -11.91 -2.60 -8.53
N SER A 250 -11.37 -3.72 -9.02
CA SER A 250 -11.95 -4.51 -10.11
C SER A 250 -13.22 -5.26 -9.72
N CYS A 251 -13.39 -5.59 -8.43
CA CYS A 251 -14.61 -6.18 -7.90
C CYS A 251 -15.69 -5.14 -7.56
N CYS A 252 -15.32 -3.87 -7.43
CA CYS A 252 -16.25 -2.78 -7.11
C CYS A 252 -17.04 -2.36 -8.35
N SER A 253 -18.04 -3.15 -8.71
CA SER A 253 -18.85 -2.98 -9.91
C SER A 253 -19.72 -1.71 -9.86
N LYS A 254 -20.17 -1.24 -11.03
CA LYS A 254 -21.16 -0.16 -11.12
C LYS A 254 -22.38 -0.42 -10.24
N GLU A 255 -22.95 -1.62 -10.32
CA GLU A 255 -24.19 -1.98 -9.63
C GLU A 255 -24.03 -1.91 -8.10
N LEU A 256 -22.87 -2.32 -7.59
CA LEU A 256 -22.52 -2.13 -6.18
C LEU A 256 -22.40 -0.64 -5.82
N ARG A 257 -21.69 0.15 -6.65
CA ARG A 257 -21.52 1.60 -6.42
C ARG A 257 -22.88 2.33 -6.44
N ASP A 258 -23.76 1.97 -7.37
CA ASP A 258 -25.14 2.45 -7.46
C ASP A 258 -25.97 2.13 -6.22
N MET A 259 -25.70 0.98 -5.60
CA MET A 259 -26.39 0.55 -4.39
C MET A 259 -25.83 1.21 -3.12
N VAL A 260 -24.51 1.47 -3.04
CA VAL A 260 -23.83 1.83 -1.78
C VAL A 260 -23.41 3.30 -1.70
N GLU A 261 -22.71 3.82 -2.70
CA GLU A 261 -22.04 5.13 -2.59
C GLU A 261 -22.69 6.22 -3.42
N ASN A 262 -23.16 5.91 -4.64
CA ASN A 262 -23.79 6.89 -5.52
C ASN A 262 -25.03 7.53 -4.88
N PRO A 263 -25.85 6.83 -4.05
CA PRO A 263 -26.93 7.47 -3.32
C PRO A 263 -26.49 8.51 -2.28
N VAL A 264 -25.28 8.38 -1.74
CA VAL A 264 -24.68 9.34 -0.80
C VAL A 264 -24.05 10.50 -1.56
N LEU A 265 -23.28 10.21 -2.62
CA LEU A 265 -22.69 11.25 -3.46
C LEU A 265 -23.75 12.14 -4.11
N ARG A 266 -24.82 11.54 -4.63
CA ARG A 266 -25.96 12.29 -5.20
C ARG A 266 -26.66 13.15 -4.15
N HIS A 267 -26.80 12.66 -2.92
CA HIS A 267 -27.39 13.43 -1.84
C HIS A 267 -26.58 14.68 -1.53
N ILE A 268 -25.25 14.54 -1.41
CA ILE A 268 -24.34 15.66 -1.20
C ILE A 268 -24.34 16.60 -2.41
N SER A 269 -24.26 16.06 -3.63
CA SER A 269 -24.18 16.87 -4.85
C SER A 269 -25.46 17.68 -5.09
N THR A 270 -26.63 17.07 -4.89
CA THR A 270 -27.92 17.76 -5.01
C THR A 270 -27.98 18.95 -4.06
N HIS A 271 -27.57 18.77 -2.81
CA HIS A 271 -27.53 19.85 -1.83
C HIS A 271 -26.55 20.96 -2.22
N LEU A 272 -25.33 20.61 -2.67
CA LEU A 272 -24.34 21.59 -3.13
C LEU A 272 -24.80 22.40 -4.35
N LEU A 273 -25.63 21.81 -5.21
CA LEU A 273 -26.19 22.49 -6.38
C LEU A 273 -27.23 23.54 -5.99
N GLU A 274 -27.96 23.37 -4.88
CA GLU A 274 -28.91 24.36 -4.37
C GLU A 274 -28.23 25.68 -3.99
N TYR A 275 -26.96 25.62 -3.58
CA TYR A 275 -26.13 26.78 -3.25
C TYR A 275 -25.23 27.26 -4.40
N TYR A 276 -25.36 26.66 -5.59
CA TYR A 276 -24.51 26.97 -6.76
C TYR A 276 -23.00 26.84 -6.48
N MET A 277 -22.60 26.00 -5.52
CA MET A 277 -21.18 25.81 -5.19
C MET A 277 -20.44 25.01 -6.27
N VAL A 278 -21.13 24.18 -7.04
CA VAL A 278 -20.55 23.41 -8.14
C VAL A 278 -21.27 23.77 -9.43
N PRO A 279 -20.55 24.03 -10.54
CA PRO A 279 -21.18 24.18 -11.84
C PRO A 279 -22.03 22.94 -12.18
N PRO A 280 -23.32 23.08 -12.50
CA PRO A 280 -24.22 21.93 -12.76
C PRO A 280 -23.70 20.97 -13.82
N GLN A 281 -23.01 21.47 -14.84
CA GLN A 281 -22.39 20.66 -15.88
C GLN A 281 -21.26 19.75 -15.34
N TRP A 282 -20.50 20.19 -14.33
CA TRP A 282 -19.44 19.37 -13.73
C TRP A 282 -20.03 18.23 -12.90
N GLU A 283 -21.07 18.54 -12.13
CA GLU A 283 -21.78 17.53 -11.34
C GLU A 283 -22.43 16.49 -12.25
N LYS A 284 -23.12 16.94 -13.31
CA LYS A 284 -23.75 16.05 -14.28
C LYS A 284 -22.75 15.08 -14.89
N GLU A 285 -21.59 15.56 -15.32
CA GLU A 285 -20.53 14.72 -15.90
C GLU A 285 -19.92 13.76 -14.87
N HIS A 286 -19.68 14.23 -13.63
CA HIS A 286 -19.19 13.37 -12.55
C HIS A 286 -20.21 12.26 -12.22
N SER A 287 -21.48 12.61 -12.04
CA SER A 287 -22.57 11.67 -11.78
C SER A 287 -22.75 10.68 -12.93
N GLN A 288 -22.70 11.14 -14.18
CA GLN A 288 -22.75 10.25 -15.35
C GLN A 288 -21.59 9.28 -15.36
N MET A 289 -20.35 9.75 -15.18
CA MET A 289 -19.15 8.90 -15.14
C MET A 289 -19.20 7.85 -14.02
N ASN A 290 -19.84 8.15 -12.89
CA ASN A 290 -20.03 7.18 -11.82
C ASN A 290 -21.06 6.08 -12.17
N THR A 291 -21.92 6.31 -13.17
CA THR A 291 -23.02 5.43 -13.57
C THR A 291 -22.90 4.86 -14.99
N VAL A 292 -21.77 5.03 -15.68
CA VAL A 292 -21.58 4.38 -16.99
C VAL A 292 -21.39 2.88 -16.80
N ASP A 293 -21.92 2.06 -17.71
CA ASP A 293 -21.74 0.61 -17.69
C ASP A 293 -20.34 0.19 -18.17
N ARG A 294 -19.76 0.99 -19.07
CA ARG A 294 -18.42 0.78 -19.62
C ARG A 294 -17.68 2.11 -19.73
N TYR A 295 -16.38 2.07 -19.43
CA TYR A 295 -15.48 3.18 -19.69
C TYR A 295 -14.93 3.06 -21.11
N ASN A 296 -14.80 4.20 -21.78
CA ASN A 296 -13.95 4.34 -22.97
C ASN A 296 -12.64 4.99 -22.51
N LEU A 297 -11.63 4.15 -22.29
CA LEU A 297 -10.35 4.57 -21.73
C LEU A 297 -9.39 5.00 -22.83
N ASP A 298 -8.83 6.20 -22.69
CA ASP A 298 -7.77 6.68 -23.56
C ASP A 298 -6.44 6.05 -23.14
N PHE A 299 -5.77 5.39 -24.08
CA PHE A 299 -4.39 4.92 -23.92
C PHE A 299 -3.53 5.48 -25.05
N LYS A 300 -2.55 6.31 -24.71
CA LYS A 300 -1.60 6.86 -25.68
C LYS A 300 -0.33 6.03 -25.68
N ASP A 301 -0.08 5.38 -26.81
CA ASP A 301 1.23 4.84 -27.16
C ASP A 301 2.03 5.88 -27.97
N LYS A 302 3.30 5.61 -28.28
CA LYS A 302 4.23 6.55 -28.95
C LYS A 302 3.66 7.15 -30.24
N LEU A 303 2.92 6.37 -31.01
CA LEU A 303 2.44 6.77 -32.35
C LEU A 303 0.90 6.81 -32.48
N MET A 304 0.18 6.18 -31.55
CA MET A 304 -1.26 5.96 -31.67
C MET A 304 -1.98 6.18 -30.34
N THR A 305 -3.23 6.65 -30.43
CA THR A 305 -4.16 6.64 -29.29
C THR A 305 -5.14 5.49 -29.49
N TYR A 306 -5.19 4.60 -28.51
CA TYR A 306 -6.12 3.49 -28.43
C TYR A 306 -7.28 3.88 -27.53
N PHE A 307 -8.49 3.47 -27.90
CA PHE A 307 -9.69 3.60 -27.10
C PHE A 307 -10.09 2.21 -26.63
N ILE A 308 -9.96 1.96 -25.34
CA ILE A 308 -10.15 0.64 -24.75
C ILE A 308 -11.47 0.66 -23.99
N GLN A 309 -12.40 -0.18 -24.42
CA GLN A 309 -13.70 -0.30 -23.76
C GLN A 309 -13.63 -1.34 -22.64
N LEU A 310 -13.86 -0.92 -21.39
CA LEU A 310 -13.79 -1.78 -20.21
C LEU A 310 -15.11 -1.71 -19.43
N LYS A 311 -15.55 -2.83 -18.81
CA LYS A 311 -16.66 -2.77 -17.85
C LYS A 311 -16.33 -1.77 -16.73
N ALA A 312 -17.32 -0.97 -16.33
CA ALA A 312 -17.13 0.03 -15.31
C ALA A 312 -16.93 -0.59 -13.92
N ILE A 313 -15.75 -0.37 -13.39
CA ILE A 313 -15.29 -0.76 -12.05
C ILE A 313 -14.89 0.49 -11.26
N ARG A 314 -14.41 0.34 -10.03
CA ARG A 314 -13.79 1.49 -9.33
C ARG A 314 -12.59 1.99 -10.14
N GLN A 315 -12.60 3.28 -10.42
CA GLN A 315 -11.46 3.98 -10.97
C GLN A 315 -10.40 4.15 -9.87
N SER A 316 -9.22 3.58 -10.06
CA SER A 316 -8.13 3.63 -9.06
C SER A 316 -7.47 5.01 -8.95
N GLY A 317 -7.61 5.84 -9.98
CA GLY A 317 -7.15 7.22 -10.04
C GLY A 317 -8.28 8.24 -9.90
N HIS A 318 -9.41 7.88 -9.30
CA HIS A 318 -10.50 8.82 -8.98
C HIS A 318 -10.21 9.58 -7.68
N ARG A 319 -10.69 10.82 -7.57
CA ARG A 319 -10.37 11.70 -6.41
C ARG A 319 -10.74 11.05 -5.09
N GLY A 320 -11.88 10.35 -5.10
CA GLY A 320 -12.48 9.71 -3.94
C GLY A 320 -12.12 8.24 -3.74
N THR A 321 -11.28 7.62 -4.57
CA THR A 321 -11.04 6.16 -4.54
C THR A 321 -10.85 5.63 -3.13
N SER A 322 -9.98 6.28 -2.34
CA SER A 322 -9.71 5.82 -0.99
C SER A 322 -10.89 5.99 -0.03
N SER A 323 -11.56 7.15 -0.01
CA SER A 323 -12.73 7.40 0.86
C SER A 323 -13.94 6.56 0.47
N LEU A 324 -14.12 6.34 -0.83
CA LEU A 324 -15.21 5.54 -1.39
C LEU A 324 -14.99 4.06 -1.13
N ASN A 325 -13.77 3.55 -1.31
CA ASN A 325 -13.43 2.18 -0.92
C ASN A 325 -13.62 2.00 0.58
N TRP A 326 -13.19 2.96 1.42
CA TRP A 326 -13.42 2.93 2.86
C TRP A 326 -14.92 2.85 3.20
N TRP A 327 -15.75 3.66 2.54
CA TRP A 327 -17.20 3.66 2.76
C TRP A 327 -17.87 2.37 2.35
N VAL A 328 -17.55 1.85 1.16
CA VAL A 328 -18.01 0.54 0.72
C VAL A 328 -17.58 -0.51 1.74
N ASN A 329 -16.31 -0.53 2.12
CA ASN A 329 -15.78 -1.50 3.09
C ASN A 329 -16.52 -1.46 4.42
N LEU A 330 -16.79 -0.26 4.98
CA LEU A 330 -17.58 -0.11 6.20
C LEU A 330 -19.01 -0.68 6.02
N VAL A 331 -19.72 -0.26 4.97
CA VAL A 331 -21.12 -0.69 4.73
C VAL A 331 -21.18 -2.21 4.59
N MET A 332 -20.26 -2.79 3.83
CA MET A 332 -20.18 -4.22 3.60
C MET A 332 -19.85 -5.00 4.89
N TRP A 333 -18.88 -4.54 5.68
CA TRP A 333 -18.58 -5.13 6.99
C TRP A 333 -19.77 -5.08 7.93
N CYS A 334 -20.42 -3.92 8.08
CA CYS A 334 -21.57 -3.80 8.96
C CYS A 334 -22.72 -4.71 8.53
N CYS A 335 -23.05 -4.75 7.23
CA CYS A 335 -24.18 -5.53 6.72
C CYS A 335 -23.94 -7.05 6.72
N SER A 336 -22.69 -7.48 6.58
CA SER A 336 -22.31 -8.91 6.57
C SER A 336 -22.33 -9.56 7.96
N ILE A 337 -22.17 -8.78 9.03
CA ILE A 337 -22.12 -9.31 10.41
C ILE A 337 -23.37 -9.01 11.24
N SER A 338 -24.17 -8.01 10.84
CA SER A 338 -25.25 -7.46 11.66
C SER A 338 -26.63 -7.63 11.01
N SER A 339 -27.64 -7.88 11.85
CA SER A 339 -29.06 -7.80 11.47
C SER A 339 -29.59 -6.36 11.54
N ASN A 340 -28.90 -5.45 12.24
CA ASN A 340 -29.26 -4.04 12.37
C ASN A 340 -28.04 -3.12 12.11
N PRO A 341 -27.43 -3.17 10.92
CA PRO A 341 -26.09 -2.60 10.67
C PRO A 341 -25.96 -1.10 10.91
N TRP A 342 -27.06 -0.33 10.77
CA TRP A 342 -27.05 1.12 11.00
C TRP A 342 -26.62 1.52 12.41
N VAL A 343 -26.76 0.64 13.42
CA VAL A 343 -26.29 0.97 14.78
C VAL A 343 -24.78 1.19 14.82
N LEU A 344 -24.03 0.53 13.93
CA LEU A 344 -22.58 0.65 13.80
C LEU A 344 -22.13 1.92 13.07
N LEU A 345 -23.07 2.71 12.53
CA LEU A 345 -22.80 4.07 12.05
C LEU A 345 -22.51 5.04 13.21
N PHE A 346 -22.86 4.70 14.45
CA PHE A 346 -22.43 5.48 15.59
C PHE A 346 -21.01 5.06 15.99
N GLU A 347 -20.04 5.98 15.89
CA GLU A 347 -18.62 5.69 16.09
C GLU A 347 -18.32 5.00 17.44
N ARG A 348 -19.05 5.38 18.49
CA ARG A 348 -18.91 4.82 19.85
C ARG A 348 -19.68 3.52 20.08
N GLN A 349 -20.43 3.04 19.07
CA GLN A 349 -21.18 1.80 19.16
C GLN A 349 -20.28 0.63 18.74
N ASP A 350 -19.89 -0.17 19.72
CA ASP A 350 -19.09 -1.39 19.52
C ASP A 350 -19.95 -2.65 19.62
N SER A 351 -21.28 -2.54 19.75
CA SER A 351 -22.16 -3.71 19.83
C SER A 351 -23.36 -3.60 18.90
N CYS A 352 -23.75 -4.73 18.32
CA CYS A 352 -24.91 -4.84 17.45
C CYS A 352 -25.61 -6.20 17.66
N LYS A 353 -26.71 -6.40 16.95
CA LYS A 353 -27.30 -7.74 16.83
C LYS A 353 -26.63 -8.45 15.67
N GLY A 354 -26.01 -9.59 15.95
CA GLY A 354 -25.50 -10.48 14.93
C GLY A 354 -26.60 -10.94 13.99
N ILE A 355 -26.22 -11.54 12.88
CA ILE A 355 -27.16 -12.19 11.95
C ILE A 355 -27.94 -13.33 12.61
N ASP A 356 -27.39 -13.92 13.68
CA ASP A 356 -27.99 -14.96 14.51
C ASP A 356 -28.91 -14.39 15.62
N GLY A 357 -29.15 -13.07 15.62
CA GLY A 357 -29.95 -12.36 16.62
C GLY A 357 -29.25 -12.19 17.98
N LYS A 358 -28.06 -12.77 18.17
CA LYS A 358 -27.30 -12.67 19.43
C LYS A 358 -26.56 -11.34 19.48
N ASN A 359 -26.21 -10.88 20.69
CA ASN A 359 -25.39 -9.68 20.81
C ASN A 359 -23.97 -9.97 20.30
N LEU A 360 -23.50 -9.14 19.39
CA LEU A 360 -22.15 -9.15 18.84
C LEU A 360 -21.44 -7.90 19.33
N TRP A 361 -20.18 -8.03 19.74
CA TRP A 361 -19.29 -6.89 19.95
C TRP A 361 -18.25 -6.89 18.84
N ILE A 362 -18.02 -5.72 18.23
CA ILE A 362 -17.06 -5.51 17.15
C ILE A 362 -16.41 -4.15 17.28
N ARG A 363 -15.10 -4.12 17.04
CA ARG A 363 -14.38 -2.91 16.63
C ARG A 363 -13.67 -3.17 15.33
N ILE A 364 -13.60 -2.15 14.48
CA ILE A 364 -12.99 -2.25 13.17
C ILE A 364 -12.25 -0.96 12.84
N VAL A 365 -11.06 -1.12 12.27
CA VAL A 365 -10.29 -0.04 11.64
C VAL A 365 -10.15 -0.38 10.16
N LEU A 366 -10.33 0.64 9.32
CA LEU A 366 -10.38 0.52 7.87
C LEU A 366 -9.45 1.54 7.21
N ASP A 367 -8.80 1.16 6.12
CA ASP A 367 -8.11 2.08 5.21
C ASP A 367 -8.34 1.70 3.74
N GLY A 368 -9.33 2.32 3.10
CA GLY A 368 -9.72 1.91 1.76
C GLY A 368 -10.27 0.48 1.77
N ASP A 369 -9.58 -0.42 1.06
CA ASP A 369 -9.88 -1.84 0.95
C ASP A 369 -9.34 -2.68 2.12
N ASP A 370 -8.30 -2.21 2.82
CA ASP A 370 -7.75 -2.89 3.99
C ASP A 370 -8.68 -2.77 5.21
N SER A 371 -8.82 -3.87 5.95
CA SER A 371 -9.59 -3.90 7.19
C SER A 371 -8.95 -4.76 8.26
N LEU A 372 -8.94 -4.28 9.50
CA LEU A 372 -8.58 -5.04 10.69
C LEU A 372 -9.68 -4.90 11.73
N ALA A 373 -10.27 -6.02 12.10
CA ALA A 373 -11.39 -6.07 13.03
C ALA A 373 -11.07 -6.95 14.23
N ARG A 374 -11.64 -6.59 15.37
CA ARG A 374 -11.76 -7.47 16.53
C ARG A 374 -13.22 -7.78 16.75
N ILE A 375 -13.55 -9.07 16.77
CA ILE A 375 -14.95 -9.53 16.82
C ILE A 375 -15.11 -10.52 17.97
N CYS A 376 -16.01 -10.22 18.89
CA CYS A 376 -16.35 -11.14 19.96
C CYS A 376 -17.09 -12.35 19.38
N ARG A 377 -16.64 -13.56 19.76
CA ARG A 377 -16.91 -14.83 19.08
C ARG A 377 -16.24 -14.89 17.70
N ALA A 378 -15.03 -15.44 17.72
CA ALA A 378 -14.23 -15.74 16.54
C ALA A 378 -15.07 -16.27 15.37
N PHE A 379 -14.69 -15.90 14.16
CA PHE A 379 -15.10 -16.65 12.98
C PHE A 379 -14.52 -18.07 13.08
N GLY A 380 -15.41 -19.07 13.12
CA GLY A 380 -15.05 -20.48 13.08
C GLY A 380 -14.71 -20.93 11.66
N ASP A 381 -14.50 -22.23 11.47
CA ASP A 381 -14.29 -22.78 10.14
C ASP A 381 -15.53 -22.63 9.27
N VAL A 382 -15.33 -22.34 7.99
CA VAL A 382 -16.44 -22.04 7.06
C VAL A 382 -17.43 -23.22 6.98
N ALA A 383 -16.93 -24.45 7.15
CA ALA A 383 -17.74 -25.67 7.15
C ALA A 383 -18.59 -25.85 8.43
N GLU A 384 -18.24 -25.16 9.52
CA GLU A 384 -18.80 -25.40 10.86
C GLU A 384 -19.48 -24.17 11.47
N ASP A 385 -19.10 -22.95 11.07
CA ASP A 385 -19.65 -21.69 11.59
C ASP A 385 -20.51 -20.99 10.53
N GLU A 386 -21.82 -21.12 10.69
CA GLU A 386 -22.84 -20.47 9.86
C GLU A 386 -22.63 -18.96 9.73
N ARG A 387 -22.04 -18.30 10.73
CA ARG A 387 -21.76 -16.86 10.67
C ARG A 387 -20.63 -16.54 9.72
N THR A 388 -19.57 -17.34 9.75
CA THR A 388 -18.43 -17.20 8.83
C THR A 388 -18.88 -17.51 7.41
N MET A 389 -19.67 -18.58 7.23
CA MET A 389 -20.29 -18.91 5.96
C MET A 389 -21.16 -17.76 5.43
N TYR A 390 -22.11 -17.26 6.24
CA TYR A 390 -22.96 -16.13 5.83
C TYR A 390 -22.14 -14.90 5.46
N PHE A 391 -21.13 -14.55 6.27
CA PHE A 391 -20.24 -13.42 6.01
C PHE A 391 -19.62 -13.51 4.62
N LEU A 392 -18.95 -14.63 4.31
CA LEU A 392 -18.28 -14.84 3.02
C LEU A 392 -19.29 -14.91 1.86
N HIS A 393 -20.44 -15.55 2.06
CA HIS A 393 -21.49 -15.59 1.03
C HIS A 393 -22.09 -14.21 0.77
N PHE A 394 -22.24 -13.36 1.79
CA PHE A 394 -22.69 -11.99 1.62
C PHE A 394 -21.70 -11.23 0.73
N TRP A 395 -20.40 -11.24 1.04
CA TRP A 395 -19.39 -10.58 0.21
C TRP A 395 -19.36 -11.12 -1.23
N LYS A 396 -19.50 -12.43 -1.40
CA LYS A 396 -19.58 -13.07 -2.74
C LYS A 396 -20.78 -12.59 -3.54
N ARG A 397 -21.98 -12.51 -2.93
CA ARG A 397 -23.18 -11.94 -3.59
C ARG A 397 -23.02 -10.47 -3.95
N MET A 398 -22.09 -9.78 -3.31
CA MET A 398 -21.84 -8.36 -3.53
C MET A 398 -20.72 -8.12 -4.55
N GLY A 399 -20.26 -9.19 -5.19
CA GLY A 399 -19.26 -9.15 -6.26
C GLY A 399 -17.81 -9.17 -5.78
N PHE A 400 -17.57 -9.42 -4.48
CA PHE A 400 -16.22 -9.47 -3.92
C PHE A 400 -15.76 -10.89 -3.60
N ASP A 401 -14.45 -11.08 -3.75
CA ASP A 401 -13.69 -12.21 -3.21
C ASP A 401 -13.00 -11.77 -1.91
N MET A 402 -13.79 -11.65 -0.84
CA MET A 402 -13.27 -11.24 0.47
C MET A 402 -12.48 -12.40 1.10
N LYS A 403 -11.21 -12.13 1.41
CA LYS A 403 -10.37 -13.06 2.16
C LYS A 403 -10.29 -12.60 3.59
N ILE A 404 -10.55 -13.53 4.50
CA ILE A 404 -10.38 -13.28 5.93
C ILE A 404 -9.19 -14.06 6.46
N ARG A 405 -8.38 -13.40 7.29
CA ARG A 405 -7.30 -14.04 8.04
C ARG A 405 -7.63 -14.00 9.52
N ARG A 406 -7.70 -15.18 10.15
CA ARG A 406 -7.99 -15.34 11.58
C ARG A 406 -6.66 -15.42 12.32
N CYS A 407 -6.17 -14.28 12.81
CA CYS A 407 -4.80 -14.19 13.28
C CYS A 407 -4.61 -14.96 14.59
N GLY A 408 -3.54 -15.76 14.67
CA GLY A 408 -3.21 -16.59 15.82
C GLY A 408 -4.13 -17.81 16.04
N VAL A 409 -4.98 -18.14 15.05
CA VAL A 409 -5.89 -19.30 15.10
C VAL A 409 -5.69 -20.15 13.85
N SER A 410 -5.73 -21.48 14.01
CA SER A 410 -5.63 -22.41 12.88
C SER A 410 -6.56 -22.02 11.72
N PRO A 411 -6.10 -22.03 10.45
CA PRO A 411 -4.76 -22.46 10.02
C PRO A 411 -3.68 -21.37 10.15
N ASP A 412 -4.03 -20.11 10.44
CA ASP A 412 -3.08 -19.01 10.55
C ASP A 412 -2.60 -18.78 12.00
N GLN A 413 -1.68 -19.65 12.43
CA GLN A 413 -1.08 -19.59 13.78
C GLN A 413 -0.01 -18.49 13.94
N LYS A 414 0.09 -17.55 13.00
CA LYS A 414 1.06 -16.46 13.09
C LYS A 414 0.79 -15.59 14.32
N PRO A 415 1.83 -15.20 15.08
CA PRO A 415 1.68 -14.40 16.29
C PRO A 415 1.50 -12.90 15.99
N TYR A 416 0.99 -12.56 14.80
CA TYR A 416 0.82 -11.17 14.38
C TYR A 416 -0.39 -10.99 13.46
N ALA A 417 -0.99 -9.80 13.55
CA ALA A 417 -1.90 -9.26 12.55
C ALA A 417 -1.16 -8.28 11.62
N GLU A 418 -1.73 -8.01 10.46
CA GLU A 418 -1.23 -7.12 9.43
C GLU A 418 -2.34 -6.15 9.03
N PHE A 419 -2.02 -4.86 8.99
CA PHE A 419 -2.94 -3.83 8.53
C PHE A 419 -2.11 -2.73 7.87
N VAL A 420 -2.46 -2.37 6.63
CA VAL A 420 -1.75 -1.36 5.81
C VAL A 420 -0.24 -1.57 5.73
N GLY A 421 0.21 -2.82 5.64
CA GLY A 421 1.62 -3.21 5.61
C GLY A 421 2.36 -3.07 6.96
N THR A 422 1.65 -2.83 8.05
CA THR A 422 2.20 -2.83 9.42
C THR A 422 1.84 -4.13 10.11
N HIS A 423 2.83 -4.80 10.69
CA HIS A 423 2.64 -6.01 11.47
C HIS A 423 2.46 -5.65 12.96
N PHE A 424 1.42 -6.15 13.61
CA PHE A 424 1.10 -5.95 15.01
C PHE A 424 1.23 -7.27 15.75
N LEU A 425 2.04 -7.33 16.80
CA LEU A 425 2.15 -8.52 17.63
C LEU A 425 0.87 -8.79 18.39
N LEU A 426 0.56 -10.08 18.52
CA LEU A 426 -0.56 -10.57 19.30
C LEU A 426 -0.09 -11.07 20.67
N ASP A 427 -0.81 -10.69 21.72
CA ASP A 427 -0.62 -11.26 23.06
C ASP A 427 -1.27 -12.66 23.18
N GLU A 428 -1.16 -13.27 24.36
CA GLU A 428 -1.70 -14.62 24.61
C GLU A 428 -3.23 -14.71 24.43
N GLN A 429 -3.92 -13.57 24.50
CA GLN A 429 -5.36 -13.44 24.32
C GLN A 429 -5.72 -13.21 22.84
N LEU A 430 -4.73 -13.18 21.95
CA LEU A 430 -4.82 -12.85 20.53
C LEU A 430 -5.21 -11.39 20.27
N ASP A 431 -4.83 -10.50 21.20
CA ASP A 431 -5.06 -9.06 21.12
C ASP A 431 -3.81 -8.31 20.70
N LEU A 432 -3.97 -7.08 20.21
CA LEU A 432 -2.81 -6.24 19.88
C LEU A 432 -2.04 -5.89 21.15
N GLU A 433 -0.80 -6.38 21.24
CA GLU A 433 0.06 -6.20 22.42
C GLU A 433 0.43 -4.72 22.62
N GLY A 434 0.54 -3.98 21.52
CA GLY A 434 1.07 -2.62 21.46
C GLY A 434 2.42 -2.55 20.74
N THR A 435 3.07 -3.69 20.54
CA THR A 435 4.27 -3.80 19.72
C THR A 435 3.88 -3.95 18.25
N TYR A 436 4.40 -3.07 17.40
CA TYR A 436 4.17 -3.12 15.97
C TYR A 436 5.43 -2.76 15.19
N VAL A 437 5.54 -3.32 14.00
CA VAL A 437 6.65 -3.12 13.08
C VAL A 437 6.06 -2.75 11.73
N PRO A 438 6.20 -1.48 11.28
CA PRO A 438 5.94 -1.15 9.88
C PRO A 438 6.84 -2.03 9.00
N ASP A 439 6.39 -2.39 7.79
CA ASP A 439 7.06 -3.38 6.91
C ASP A 439 8.58 -3.47 7.17
N PRO A 440 9.03 -4.54 7.89
CA PRO A 440 10.38 -4.58 8.43
C PRO A 440 11.43 -4.62 7.33
N ARG A 441 11.06 -5.10 6.14
CA ARG A 441 11.91 -5.05 4.95
C ARG A 441 12.06 -3.64 4.43
N GLN A 442 10.95 -2.90 4.31
CA GLN A 442 10.97 -1.51 3.89
C GLN A 442 11.75 -0.63 4.89
N ASN A 443 11.60 -0.88 6.19
CA ASN A 443 12.32 -0.16 7.23
C ASN A 443 13.82 -0.48 7.26
N ALA A 444 14.19 -1.76 7.08
CA ALA A 444 15.60 -2.12 6.92
C ALA A 444 16.22 -1.48 5.68
N ALA A 445 15.47 -1.42 4.57
CA ALA A 445 15.91 -0.71 3.37
C ALA A 445 16.05 0.80 3.61
N ALA A 446 15.09 1.42 4.30
CA ALA A 446 15.14 2.83 4.68
C ALA A 446 16.37 3.14 5.53
N ALA A 447 16.63 2.37 6.58
CA ALA A 447 17.79 2.56 7.45
C ALA A 447 19.11 2.36 6.69
N ALA A 448 19.16 1.35 5.82
CA ALA A 448 20.33 1.10 4.98
C ALA A 448 20.58 2.25 4.00
N LEU A 449 19.55 2.79 3.35
CA LEU A 449 19.71 3.96 2.46
C LEU A 449 20.12 5.23 3.19
N ALA A 450 19.61 5.46 4.40
CA ALA A 450 20.09 6.58 5.22
C ALA A 450 21.59 6.46 5.52
N ARG A 451 22.06 5.25 5.89
CA ARG A 451 23.49 4.98 6.07
C ARG A 451 24.29 5.10 4.77
N ALA A 452 23.71 4.71 3.65
CA ALA A 452 24.37 4.88 2.36
C ALA A 452 24.66 6.36 2.08
N VAL A 453 23.75 7.28 2.45
CA VAL A 453 23.97 8.73 2.31
C VAL A 453 25.07 9.24 3.25
N ASP A 454 25.08 8.80 4.52
CA ASP A 454 26.12 9.19 5.49
C ASP A 454 27.54 8.91 4.95
N TYR A 455 27.70 7.82 4.20
CA TYR A 455 28.99 7.39 3.65
C TYR A 455 29.23 7.85 2.20
N ALA A 456 28.24 8.40 1.52
CA ALA A 456 28.36 8.75 0.10
C ALA A 456 29.42 9.85 -0.11
N GLY A 457 30.33 9.65 -1.06
CA GLY A 457 31.47 10.55 -1.32
C GLY A 457 32.59 10.52 -0.27
N ILE A 458 32.40 9.83 0.87
CA ILE A 458 33.42 9.64 1.92
C ILE A 458 34.00 8.22 1.86
N LEU A 459 33.12 7.22 1.91
CA LEU A 459 33.40 5.80 1.76
C LEU A 459 32.50 5.19 0.65
N PRO A 460 32.75 5.53 -0.63
CA PRO A 460 32.04 5.00 -1.79
C PRO A 460 31.77 3.49 -1.76
N LEU A 461 32.75 2.67 -1.38
CA LEU A 461 32.55 1.21 -1.34
C LEU A 461 31.54 0.79 -0.27
N LEU A 462 31.63 1.37 0.92
CA LEU A 462 30.72 1.07 2.02
C LEU A 462 29.30 1.62 1.75
N SER A 463 29.17 2.82 1.19
CA SER A 463 27.87 3.39 0.83
C SER A 463 27.15 2.55 -0.22
N LEU A 464 27.85 2.10 -1.28
CA LEU A 464 27.28 1.21 -2.30
C LEU A 464 26.86 -0.14 -1.71
N LYS A 465 27.60 -0.66 -0.73
CA LYS A 465 27.23 -1.88 -0.02
C LYS A 465 25.94 -1.72 0.78
N TYR A 466 25.72 -0.57 1.42
CA TYR A 466 24.45 -0.25 2.08
C TYR A 466 23.29 -0.09 1.07
N VAL A 467 23.52 0.52 -0.10
CA VAL A 467 22.52 0.56 -1.19
C VAL A 467 22.16 -0.84 -1.64
N GLN A 468 23.15 -1.71 -1.85
CA GLN A 468 22.92 -3.11 -2.21
C GLN A 468 22.06 -3.80 -1.16
N TYR A 469 22.45 -3.71 0.12
CA TYR A 469 21.70 -4.27 1.24
C TYR A 469 20.25 -3.75 1.28
N ALA A 470 20.06 -2.44 1.08
CA ALA A 470 18.73 -1.86 1.03
C ALA A 470 17.87 -2.46 -0.07
N ASN A 471 18.44 -2.64 -1.27
CA ASN A 471 17.73 -3.26 -2.40
C ASN A 471 17.42 -4.74 -2.14
N GLN A 472 18.27 -5.48 -1.40
CA GLN A 472 17.95 -6.86 -0.99
C GLN A 472 16.79 -6.89 0.01
N CYS A 473 16.75 -5.92 0.93
CA CYS A 473 15.68 -5.81 1.91
C CYS A 473 14.36 -5.47 1.20
N TYR A 474 14.36 -4.44 0.37
CA TYR A 474 13.16 -3.93 -0.31
C TYR A 474 13.49 -3.21 -1.62
N ALA A 475 13.30 -3.91 -2.75
CA ALA A 475 13.71 -3.44 -4.06
C ALA A 475 12.78 -2.42 -4.74
N SER A 476 11.57 -2.18 -4.21
CA SER A 476 10.61 -1.25 -4.83
C SER A 476 10.90 0.21 -4.47
N ASN A 477 10.47 1.17 -5.29
CA ASN A 477 10.48 2.58 -4.88
C ASN A 477 9.50 2.80 -3.73
N PHE A 478 9.95 3.45 -2.66
CA PHE A 478 9.11 3.74 -1.51
C PHE A 478 9.37 5.13 -0.94
N ASN A 479 8.33 5.71 -0.36
CA ASN A 479 8.45 6.90 0.47
C ASN A 479 8.44 6.46 1.93
N ASN A 480 9.47 6.83 2.68
CA ASN A 480 9.54 6.63 4.12
C ASN A 480 9.99 7.97 4.74
N ASP A 481 9.23 8.47 5.71
CA ASP A 481 9.46 9.80 6.28
C ASP A 481 10.79 9.85 7.04
N ASP A 482 11.17 8.75 7.72
CA ASP A 482 12.44 8.64 8.43
C ASP A 482 13.61 8.60 7.45
N LEU A 483 13.50 7.84 6.35
CA LEU A 483 14.49 7.88 5.26
C LEU A 483 14.64 9.29 4.70
N SER A 484 13.51 9.95 4.42
CA SER A 484 13.53 11.30 3.84
C SER A 484 14.25 12.26 4.78
N TYR A 485 13.87 12.27 6.05
CA TYR A 485 14.47 13.15 7.05
C TYR A 485 15.96 12.88 7.25
N LEU A 486 16.37 11.60 7.32
CA LEU A 486 17.78 11.24 7.49
C LEU A 486 18.63 11.52 6.24
N ALA A 487 18.06 11.33 5.05
CA ALA A 487 18.80 11.47 3.79
C ALA A 487 18.87 12.92 3.27
N SER A 488 17.82 13.72 3.47
CA SER A 488 17.70 15.06 2.89
C SER A 488 17.37 16.17 3.89
N GLY A 489 16.98 15.83 5.11
CA GLY A 489 16.44 16.79 6.08
C GLY A 489 15.00 17.23 5.79
N GLU A 490 14.39 16.74 4.70
CA GLU A 490 13.04 17.10 4.27
C GLU A 490 12.12 15.87 4.19
N ILE A 491 10.80 16.06 4.26
CA ILE A 491 9.82 14.96 4.12
C ILE A 491 9.48 14.78 2.63
N GLY A 492 9.37 13.52 2.18
CA GLY A 492 8.86 13.17 0.85
C GLY A 492 9.92 12.76 -0.16
N THR A 493 11.19 12.66 0.24
CA THR A 493 12.25 12.09 -0.59
C THR A 493 12.04 10.58 -0.76
N SER A 494 11.83 10.15 -2.00
CA SER A 494 11.68 8.72 -2.32
C SER A 494 13.00 7.96 -2.20
N SER A 495 12.94 6.65 -1.96
CA SER A 495 14.13 5.79 -1.90
C SER A 495 14.95 5.86 -3.19
N HIS A 496 14.30 6.00 -4.36
CA HIS A 496 14.99 6.22 -5.63
C HIS A 496 15.78 7.53 -5.66
N ALA A 497 15.19 8.64 -5.19
CA ALA A 497 15.89 9.92 -5.14
C ALA A 497 17.10 9.88 -4.19
N VAL A 498 17.00 9.12 -3.10
CA VAL A 498 18.14 8.88 -2.20
C VAL A 498 19.23 8.08 -2.89
N ILE A 499 18.88 6.99 -3.59
CA ILE A 499 19.85 6.17 -4.35
C ILE A 499 20.55 7.01 -5.42
N GLU A 500 19.81 7.82 -6.19
CA GLU A 500 20.39 8.74 -7.18
C GLU A 500 21.33 9.76 -6.54
N THR A 501 21.01 10.22 -5.34
CA THR A 501 21.86 11.14 -4.57
C THR A 501 23.14 10.46 -4.11
N VAL A 502 23.05 9.25 -3.55
CA VAL A 502 24.23 8.44 -3.19
C VAL A 502 25.11 8.19 -4.40
N GLN A 503 24.52 7.79 -5.54
CA GLN A 503 25.24 7.57 -6.78
C GLN A 503 25.94 8.86 -7.23
N ARG A 504 25.24 9.99 -7.26
CA ARG A 504 25.83 11.29 -7.65
C ARG A 504 26.97 11.74 -6.73
N MET A 505 26.83 11.56 -5.42
CA MET A 505 27.88 11.85 -4.44
C MET A 505 29.07 10.91 -4.59
N ASN A 506 28.82 9.66 -4.98
CA ASN A 506 29.86 8.69 -5.31
C ASN A 506 30.47 8.92 -6.70
N CYS A 507 29.78 9.56 -7.65
CA CYS A 507 30.28 9.90 -8.99
C CYS A 507 31.41 10.95 -9.00
N GLY A 508 31.92 11.37 -7.84
CA GLY A 508 33.28 11.91 -7.72
C GLY A 508 34.39 10.85 -7.85
N VAL A 509 34.00 9.57 -7.91
CA VAL A 509 34.84 8.38 -7.97
C VAL A 509 34.30 7.50 -9.11
N ASP A 510 34.97 7.49 -10.27
CA ASP A 510 34.59 6.60 -11.37
C ASP A 510 34.81 5.14 -10.95
N ILE A 511 33.90 4.29 -11.39
CA ILE A 511 33.82 2.87 -11.05
C ILE A 511 35.14 2.15 -11.36
N LEU A 512 35.57 1.37 -10.38
CA LEU A 512 36.63 0.36 -10.38
C LEU A 512 36.78 -0.39 -11.72
N THR A 513 37.85 -0.11 -12.45
CA THR A 513 38.43 -1.09 -13.37
C THR A 513 39.51 -1.87 -12.64
N SER A 514 39.33 -3.18 -12.51
CA SER A 514 40.47 -4.04 -12.15
C SER A 514 41.40 -4.08 -13.36
N GLU A 515 42.57 -3.45 -13.26
CA GLU A 515 43.63 -3.75 -14.22
C GLU A 515 44.14 -5.17 -13.91
N ARG A 516 43.99 -6.09 -14.87
CA ARG A 516 44.71 -7.37 -14.80
C ARG A 516 46.21 -7.06 -14.82
N ALA A 517 46.97 -7.73 -13.94
CA ALA A 517 48.42 -7.67 -13.94
C ALA A 517 48.95 -7.87 -15.36
N LYS A 518 49.69 -6.90 -15.88
CA LYS A 518 50.19 -6.92 -17.27
C LYS A 518 51.46 -7.78 -17.39
N SER A 519 52.03 -8.20 -16.26
CA SER A 519 53.24 -9.01 -16.18
C SER A 519 53.21 -9.97 -14.98
N ALA A 520 54.05 -11.01 -15.03
CA ALA A 520 54.22 -11.99 -13.95
C ALA A 520 54.81 -11.38 -12.66
N GLU A 521 55.55 -10.28 -12.76
CA GLU A 521 56.09 -9.55 -11.60
C GLU A 521 55.03 -8.71 -10.88
N GLU A 522 53.99 -8.24 -11.59
CA GLU A 522 52.85 -7.53 -10.99
C GLU A 522 51.84 -8.46 -10.29
N ALA A 523 51.81 -9.76 -10.66
CA ALA A 523 50.89 -10.74 -10.08
C ALA A 523 51.16 -11.04 -8.59
N ASN A 524 52.37 -10.75 -8.10
CA ASN A 524 52.76 -10.95 -6.70
C ASN A 524 52.55 -9.71 -5.83
N LYS A 525 52.04 -8.60 -6.38
CA LYS A 525 51.69 -7.40 -5.61
C LYS A 525 50.20 -7.45 -5.22
N PRO A 526 49.82 -6.99 -4.02
CA PRO A 526 48.40 -6.89 -3.66
C PRO A 526 47.66 -6.04 -4.69
N PRO A 527 46.46 -6.45 -5.15
CA PRO A 527 45.74 -5.79 -6.22
C PRO A 527 45.53 -4.32 -5.89
N THR A 528 46.19 -3.44 -6.64
CA THR A 528 46.09 -2.01 -6.39
C THR A 528 44.81 -1.50 -7.03
N THR A 529 43.83 -1.20 -6.20
CA THR A 529 42.56 -0.62 -6.62
C THR A 529 42.79 0.82 -7.07
N LEU A 530 42.92 1.06 -8.37
CA LEU A 530 43.10 2.41 -8.92
C LEU A 530 41.73 3.08 -9.13
N LEU A 531 41.37 3.97 -8.22
CA LEU A 531 40.23 4.88 -8.38
C LEU A 531 40.65 5.98 -9.38
N ARG A 532 39.96 6.08 -10.53
CA ARG A 532 40.05 7.26 -11.41
C ARG A 532 38.84 8.17 -11.13
N GLY A 533 39.04 9.48 -11.25
CA GLY A 533 38.24 10.49 -10.54
C GLY A 533 39.01 10.95 -9.30
N ARG A 534 38.79 12.17 -8.81
CA ARG A 534 39.46 12.65 -7.60
C ARG A 534 38.65 12.27 -6.36
N PRO A 535 38.96 11.17 -5.66
CA PRO A 535 39.07 11.25 -4.22
C PRO A 535 40.51 11.67 -3.96
N GLU A 536 40.74 12.92 -3.55
CA GLU A 536 42.03 13.30 -2.96
C GLU A 536 42.30 12.53 -1.65
N ASN A 537 41.39 11.65 -1.24
CA ASN A 537 41.41 10.91 0.01
C ASN A 537 41.31 9.41 -0.23
N ASN A 538 42.35 8.68 0.17
CA ASN A 538 42.33 7.24 0.37
C ASN A 538 41.27 6.89 1.43
N GLU A 539 40.26 6.07 1.10
CA GLU A 539 39.20 5.66 2.05
C GLU A 539 39.80 5.08 3.35
N TYR A 540 40.91 4.33 3.23
CA TYR A 540 41.64 3.76 4.37
C TYR A 540 42.21 4.85 5.29
N ASP A 541 42.74 5.93 4.73
CA ASP A 541 43.27 7.05 5.52
C ASP A 541 42.14 7.85 6.18
N ILE A 542 41.00 8.01 5.51
CA ILE A 542 39.81 8.63 6.10
C ILE A 542 39.30 7.81 7.28
N LEU A 543 39.16 6.49 7.13
CA LEU A 543 38.71 5.60 8.18
C LEU A 543 39.64 5.56 9.37
N TRP A 544 40.95 5.49 9.12
CA TRP A 544 41.94 5.57 10.18
C TRP A 544 41.80 6.89 10.95
N ARG A 545 41.64 8.03 10.25
CA ARG A 545 41.49 9.35 10.88
C ARG A 545 40.16 9.54 11.61
N MET A 546 39.06 9.03 11.08
CA MET A 546 37.72 9.20 11.65
C MET A 546 37.43 8.24 12.79
N HIS A 547 37.93 7.00 12.71
CA HIS A 547 37.48 5.91 13.59
C HIS A 547 38.64 5.13 14.23
N GLY A 548 39.89 5.40 13.87
CA GLY A 548 41.05 4.65 14.38
C GLY A 548 41.07 3.18 13.92
N THR A 549 40.38 2.86 12.82
CA THR A 549 40.16 1.49 12.34
C THR A 549 41.27 1.06 11.39
N SER A 550 41.79 -0.16 11.56
CA SER A 550 42.81 -0.72 10.65
C SER A 550 42.24 -1.03 9.26
N VAL A 551 43.12 -1.08 8.25
CA VAL A 551 42.82 -1.54 6.89
C VAL A 551 42.11 -2.90 6.92
N ASP A 552 42.67 -3.86 7.67
CA ASP A 552 42.11 -5.22 7.81
C ASP A 552 40.68 -5.22 8.35
N ALA A 553 40.36 -4.35 9.31
CA ALA A 553 39.02 -4.25 9.87
C ALA A 553 38.02 -3.63 8.88
N TYR A 554 38.47 -2.69 8.04
CA TYR A 554 37.63 -2.15 6.97
C TYR A 554 37.42 -3.15 5.84
N GLU A 555 38.47 -3.86 5.41
CA GLU A 555 38.33 -4.94 4.43
C GLU A 555 37.44 -6.07 4.96
N ALA A 556 37.56 -6.43 6.24
CA ALA A 556 36.65 -7.38 6.88
C ALA A 556 35.19 -6.86 6.85
N LEU A 557 34.96 -5.58 7.11
CA LEU A 557 33.63 -4.97 7.01
C LEU A 557 33.10 -4.99 5.56
N LEU A 558 33.93 -4.69 4.56
CA LEU A 558 33.58 -4.75 3.13
C LEU A 558 33.34 -6.18 2.64
N ASN A 559 34.00 -7.17 3.22
CA ASN A 559 33.80 -8.58 2.91
C ASN A 559 32.69 -9.25 3.73
N TYR A 560 32.26 -8.64 4.84
CA TYR A 560 31.20 -9.19 5.69
C TYR A 560 29.85 -9.23 4.96
N PRO A 561 29.21 -10.39 4.77
CA PRO A 561 27.98 -10.47 3.99
C PRO A 561 26.84 -9.75 4.71
N PHE A 562 26.37 -8.63 4.15
CA PHE A 562 25.17 -7.96 4.65
C PHE A 562 23.95 -8.77 4.24
N GLN A 563 23.50 -9.66 5.14
CA GLN A 563 22.27 -10.43 4.95
C GLN A 563 21.21 -9.90 5.91
N TYR A 564 19.96 -9.86 5.45
CA TYR A 564 18.83 -9.32 6.24
C TYR A 564 18.69 -9.99 7.62
N ARG A 565 19.15 -11.24 7.76
CA ARG A 565 19.13 -11.99 9.03
C ARG A 565 20.31 -11.69 9.96
N ASN A 566 21.38 -11.09 9.47
CA ASN A 566 22.61 -10.84 10.24
C ASN A 566 22.51 -9.58 11.11
N PHE A 567 21.56 -8.70 10.83
CA PHE A 567 21.36 -7.43 11.51
C PHE A 567 19.93 -7.35 12.07
N ILE A 568 19.60 -8.23 13.01
CA ILE A 568 18.38 -8.10 13.81
C ILE A 568 18.76 -7.31 15.06
N PRO A 569 18.39 -6.03 15.16
CA PRO A 569 18.65 -5.27 16.36
C PRO A 569 17.63 -5.73 17.41
N CYS A 570 18.08 -6.34 18.50
CA CYS A 570 17.29 -6.71 19.68
C CYS A 570 16.44 -8.00 19.57
N ASP A 571 16.51 -8.80 20.64
CA ASP A 571 15.73 -10.03 20.87
C ASP A 571 14.21 -9.81 20.79
N GLN A 572 13.73 -8.58 21.05
CA GLN A 572 12.31 -8.22 20.95
C GLN A 572 11.76 -8.33 19.52
N TYR A 573 12.56 -7.99 18.50
CA TYR A 573 12.15 -8.11 17.10
C TYR A 573 12.44 -9.50 16.51
N ALA A 574 13.28 -10.29 17.18
CA ALA A 574 13.62 -11.64 16.74
C ALA A 574 12.37 -12.53 16.64
N THR A 575 11.42 -12.44 17.58
CA THR A 575 10.17 -13.24 17.53
C THR A 575 9.27 -12.87 16.34
N VAL A 576 9.11 -11.57 16.06
CA VAL A 576 8.35 -11.09 14.88
C VAL A 576 8.99 -11.58 13.60
N ILE A 577 10.31 -11.39 13.47
CA ILE A 577 11.07 -11.72 12.27
C ILE A 577 11.17 -13.25 12.08
N HIS A 578 11.36 -14.02 13.16
CA HIS A 578 11.37 -15.48 13.11
C HIS A 578 10.02 -16.02 12.60
N GLY A 579 8.91 -15.46 13.10
CA GLY A 579 7.56 -15.75 12.60
C GLY A 579 7.31 -15.30 11.15
N LEU A 580 8.02 -14.27 10.65
CA LEU A 580 7.96 -13.83 9.25
C LEU A 580 8.81 -14.71 8.31
N THR A 581 9.90 -15.31 8.80
CA THR A 581 10.83 -16.13 8.01
C THR A 581 10.39 -17.57 7.76
N LEU A 582 9.33 -18.05 8.43
CA LEU A 582 8.71 -19.36 8.17
C LEU A 582 7.71 -19.34 6.99
N ARG A 583 7.75 -18.31 6.13
CA ARG A 583 6.95 -18.18 4.92
C ARG A 583 7.66 -18.72 3.68
#